data_AF-A0A7R9TFU8-F1
#
_entry.id   AF-A0A7R9TFU8-F1
#
_cell.length_a   1.000
_cell.length_b   1.000
_cell.length_c   1.000
_cell.angle_alpha   90.00
_cell.angle_beta   90.00
_cell.angle_gamma   90.00
#
_symmetry.space_group_name_H-M   'P 1'
#
loop_
_entity.id
_entity.type
_entity.pdbx_description
1 polymer ?
#
loop_
_entity_poly.entity_id
_entity_poly.type
_entity_poly.pdbx_seq_one_letter_code
_entity_poly.pdbx_strand_id
1 'polypeptide(L)'
;MDSAKSRKLEEGFDYEGHYRWFARELKHEPNPRRLFTDAFNDTPPESIPRRSAVEMISYFLTAKETDEFEGGEYPSDVTRKSEALLRSLEKTSGLKFRADDAAGEGGAGERREKESTTTTTTTSKPKPPPTRASAIRDWLVFGGGSSLGGVEAENDLADGIDFIRTNRFELNAYYKPIPLRAVIAGFRAYSARRLRNAGFRAVKDDATGAVLWTRGVDVNTNRRGGDGSDPDADGAAASDDDDGEKTKTRRRRVDAEPYDPIVFLHGLGIGIAPYADWIASLPRDRPVVAPEWPNISYGADVGHRYPHPGEFADFLERATTEAAREARAALAEGEPKRGKKERMTTTLPPRRHTCDVIAHSYGTVVLTAFRRHHPDSVRRCVYVDPVCFLPSFGSYLRYGHDDHLATWTEMLEHLSSRAADPGEPMSVANLVLASWFVKGDANVQQLMKRLIFPHESWERGPLCERDMVVLSGLDDIVASDEIHARFTRAWPKCAVVVQPQWQHGGFLLEPDPDGVNAGIVNFATGSTPRAGARGAGAGAATGGVKRAWQMAFAKRKKRNDGAAAAARGKTKSDA
;
A
#
# COMPACT_ATOMS: atom_id res chain seq x y z
N MET A 1 8.76 -3.06 -28.88
CA MET A 1 7.62 -2.51 -28.13
C MET A 1 7.75 -1.02 -28.24
N ASP A 2 6.90 -0.36 -29.02
CA ASP A 2 6.85 1.11 -29.06
C ASP A 2 6.76 1.62 -27.61
N SER A 3 7.61 2.58 -27.26
CA SER A 3 7.69 3.17 -25.92
C SER A 3 6.29 3.45 -25.41
N ALA A 4 5.84 2.72 -24.38
CA ALA A 4 4.55 2.98 -23.75
C ALA A 4 4.50 4.48 -23.43
N LYS A 5 3.52 5.20 -24.00
CA LYS A 5 3.41 6.65 -23.83
C LYS A 5 3.47 6.94 -22.34
N SER A 6 4.47 7.72 -21.92
CA SER A 6 4.55 8.22 -20.55
C SER A 6 3.23 8.92 -20.23
N ARG A 7 2.61 8.54 -19.12
CA ARG A 7 1.46 9.28 -18.60
C ARG A 7 1.95 10.69 -18.25
N LYS A 8 1.09 11.70 -18.35
CA LYS A 8 1.35 13.04 -17.79
C LYS A 8 0.65 13.17 -16.44
N LEU A 9 1.09 14.12 -15.61
CA LEU A 9 0.33 14.51 -14.42
C LEU A 9 -1.12 14.84 -14.78
N GLU A 10 -2.02 14.59 -13.84
CA GLU A 10 -3.44 14.93 -13.97
C GLU A 10 -3.66 16.40 -14.39
N GLU A 11 -4.58 16.60 -15.33
CA GLU A 11 -4.99 17.93 -15.77
C GLU A 11 -5.64 18.68 -14.60
N GLY A 12 -5.20 19.92 -14.37
CA GLY A 12 -5.69 20.72 -13.24
C GLY A 12 -5.04 20.40 -11.89
N PHE A 13 -3.92 19.65 -11.87
CA PHE A 13 -3.14 19.46 -10.64
C PHE A 13 -2.79 20.79 -9.98
N ASP A 14 -3.13 20.93 -8.68
CA ASP A 14 -2.84 22.13 -7.89
C ASP A 14 -1.35 22.21 -7.54
N TYR A 15 -0.58 22.76 -8.48
CA TYR A 15 0.87 22.94 -8.34
C TYR A 15 1.24 23.87 -7.19
N GLU A 16 0.51 24.96 -6.99
CA GLU A 16 0.83 25.94 -5.95
C GLU A 16 0.51 25.39 -4.55
N GLY A 17 -0.64 24.74 -4.39
CA GLY A 17 -0.97 24.04 -3.15
C GLY A 17 -0.02 22.89 -2.88
N HIS A 18 0.38 22.13 -3.91
CA HIS A 18 1.41 21.09 -3.81
C HIS A 18 2.75 21.65 -3.32
N TYR A 19 3.26 22.69 -3.96
CA TYR A 19 4.52 23.35 -3.60
C TYR A 19 4.55 23.78 -2.14
N ARG A 20 3.49 24.48 -1.69
CA ARG A 20 3.37 24.95 -0.30
C ARG A 20 3.26 23.80 0.69
N TRP A 21 2.47 22.78 0.35
CA TRP A 21 2.28 21.59 1.16
C TRP A 21 3.59 20.82 1.31
N PHE A 22 4.27 20.48 0.22
CA PHE A 22 5.51 19.70 0.25
C PHE A 22 6.61 20.44 1.01
N ALA A 23 6.77 21.73 0.77
CA ALA A 23 7.73 22.57 1.50
C ALA A 23 7.47 22.59 3.02
N ARG A 24 6.20 22.49 3.44
CA ARG A 24 5.83 22.40 4.86
C ARG A 24 6.09 21.01 5.41
N GLU A 25 5.64 19.96 4.71
CA GLU A 25 5.76 18.59 5.20
C GLU A 25 7.21 18.13 5.26
N LEU A 26 8.06 18.57 4.34
CA LEU A 26 9.50 18.23 4.33
C LEU A 26 10.23 18.78 5.56
N LYS A 27 9.85 19.97 6.07
CA LYS A 27 10.42 20.52 7.31
C LYS A 27 10.08 19.67 8.55
N HIS A 28 9.01 18.90 8.47
CA HIS A 28 8.52 18.02 9.52
C HIS A 28 8.86 16.56 9.25
N GLU A 29 9.75 16.28 8.29
CA GLU A 29 10.19 14.93 7.99
C GLU A 29 10.95 14.35 9.20
N PRO A 30 10.41 13.31 9.86
CA PRO A 30 11.02 12.72 11.05
C PRO A 30 12.35 12.03 10.78
N ASN A 31 12.56 11.49 9.56
CA ASN A 31 13.81 10.82 9.20
C ASN A 31 14.32 11.27 7.82
N PRO A 32 14.90 12.49 7.73
CA PRO A 32 15.39 13.00 6.46
C PRO A 32 16.51 12.13 5.86
N ARG A 33 17.31 11.45 6.68
CA ARG A 33 18.36 10.53 6.21
C ARG A 33 17.76 9.41 5.37
N ARG A 34 16.75 8.72 5.89
CA ARG A 34 16.04 7.66 5.17
C ARG A 34 15.43 8.19 3.88
N LEU A 35 14.79 9.36 3.90
CA LEU A 35 14.21 9.98 2.70
C LEU A 35 15.23 10.10 1.57
N PHE A 36 16.41 10.69 1.83
CA PHE A 36 17.45 10.85 0.82
C PHE A 36 18.09 9.52 0.44
N THR A 37 18.37 8.64 1.41
CA THR A 37 18.94 7.31 1.13
C THR A 37 18.03 6.51 0.20
N ASP A 38 16.73 6.46 0.47
CA ASP A 38 15.80 5.73 -0.36
C ASP A 38 15.58 6.41 -1.73
N ALA A 39 15.47 7.75 -1.76
CA ALA A 39 15.28 8.49 -3.01
C ALA A 39 16.49 8.40 -3.95
N PHE A 40 17.69 8.13 -3.41
CA PHE A 40 18.92 7.88 -4.15
C PHE A 40 19.33 6.40 -4.07
N ASN A 41 18.37 5.49 -3.96
CA ASN A 41 18.56 4.05 -4.12
C ASN A 41 19.67 3.46 -3.22
N ASP A 42 19.49 3.58 -1.90
CA ASP A 42 20.43 3.16 -0.84
C ASP A 42 21.76 3.94 -0.79
N THR A 43 21.90 5.02 -1.55
CA THR A 43 23.10 5.87 -1.45
C THR A 43 23.11 6.64 -0.12
N PRO A 44 24.16 6.53 0.70
CA PRO A 44 24.26 7.31 1.93
C PRO A 44 24.39 8.80 1.61
N PRO A 45 23.75 9.72 2.38
CA PRO A 45 23.77 11.16 2.08
C PRO A 45 25.16 11.75 1.91
N GLU A 46 26.15 11.25 2.63
CA GLU A 46 27.54 11.70 2.56
C GLU A 46 28.18 11.48 1.18
N SER A 47 27.66 10.56 0.38
CA SER A 47 28.11 10.29 -0.99
C SER A 47 27.35 11.11 -2.03
N ILE A 48 26.15 11.59 -1.69
CA ILE A 48 25.27 12.33 -2.60
C ILE A 48 25.81 13.75 -2.79
N PRO A 49 26.06 14.22 -4.02
CA PRO A 49 26.40 15.62 -4.28
C PRO A 49 25.31 16.54 -3.75
N ARG A 50 25.71 17.60 -3.04
CA ARG A 50 24.75 18.55 -2.45
C ARG A 50 23.84 19.16 -3.51
N ARG A 51 24.36 19.46 -4.71
CA ARG A 51 23.56 19.93 -5.85
C ARG A 51 22.45 18.94 -6.25
N SER A 52 22.74 17.63 -6.27
CA SER A 52 21.75 16.61 -6.63
C SER A 52 20.63 16.55 -5.58
N ALA A 53 20.96 16.72 -4.30
CA ALA A 53 19.95 16.80 -3.25
C ALA A 53 19.05 18.05 -3.39
N VAL A 54 19.60 19.19 -3.82
CA VAL A 54 18.81 20.40 -4.13
C VAL A 54 17.92 20.17 -5.36
N GLU A 55 18.43 19.49 -6.38
CA GLU A 55 17.68 19.14 -7.58
C GLU A 55 16.50 18.22 -7.25
N MET A 56 16.72 17.19 -6.43
CA MET A 56 15.68 16.29 -5.92
C MET A 56 14.55 17.07 -5.23
N ILE A 57 14.90 17.99 -4.32
CA ILE A 57 13.91 18.83 -3.64
C ILE A 57 13.16 19.72 -4.65
N SER A 58 13.87 20.30 -5.63
CA SER A 58 13.28 21.19 -6.63
C SER A 58 12.28 20.46 -7.53
N TYR A 59 12.62 19.24 -7.95
CA TYR A 59 11.73 18.34 -8.68
C TYR A 59 10.47 18.05 -7.86
N PHE A 60 10.62 17.58 -6.62
CA PHE A 60 9.45 17.22 -5.80
C PHE A 60 8.63 18.43 -5.32
N LEU A 61 9.21 19.63 -5.26
CA LEU A 61 8.47 20.86 -5.00
C LEU A 61 7.59 21.27 -6.17
N THR A 62 8.10 21.13 -7.39
CA THR A 62 7.45 21.66 -8.59
C THR A 62 6.63 20.63 -9.34
N ALA A 63 6.88 19.34 -9.10
CA ALA A 63 6.37 18.23 -9.89
C ALA A 63 6.70 18.33 -11.39
N LYS A 64 7.83 18.96 -11.71
CA LYS A 64 8.28 19.22 -13.08
C LYS A 64 9.78 18.98 -13.20
N GLU A 65 10.18 18.54 -14.38
CA GLU A 65 11.58 18.44 -14.78
C GLU A 65 12.12 19.81 -15.22
N THR A 66 13.44 19.97 -15.28
CA THR A 66 14.10 21.23 -15.64
C THR A 66 13.81 21.67 -17.08
N ASP A 67 13.68 20.71 -18.00
CA ASP A 67 13.38 20.93 -19.42
C ASP A 67 11.94 21.41 -19.67
N GLU A 68 11.06 21.30 -18.66
CA GLU A 68 9.70 21.84 -18.70
C GLU A 68 9.64 23.34 -18.37
N PHE A 69 10.76 23.97 -17.99
CA PHE A 69 10.86 25.40 -17.71
C PHE A 69 11.55 26.17 -18.84
N GLU A 70 11.17 27.44 -19.02
CA GLU A 70 11.85 28.34 -19.95
C GLU A 70 13.32 28.51 -19.53
N GLY A 71 14.24 28.12 -20.41
CA GLY A 71 15.67 28.16 -20.14
C GLY A 71 16.29 26.83 -19.70
N GLY A 72 15.50 25.78 -19.49
CA GLY A 72 16.01 24.44 -19.16
C GLY A 72 16.56 24.31 -17.73
N GLU A 73 16.19 25.23 -16.84
CA GLU A 73 16.63 25.28 -15.45
C GLU A 73 15.45 25.58 -14.52
N TYR A 74 15.53 25.15 -13.25
CA TYR A 74 14.52 25.52 -12.26
C TYR A 74 14.52 27.04 -12.01
N PRO A 75 13.34 27.66 -11.84
CA PRO A 75 13.24 29.07 -11.46
C PRO A 75 14.05 29.40 -10.21
N SER A 76 14.70 30.57 -10.20
CA SER A 76 15.61 30.98 -9.12
C SER A 76 14.99 30.97 -7.72
N ASP A 77 13.68 31.24 -7.63
CA ASP A 77 12.92 31.22 -6.39
C ASP A 77 12.68 29.79 -5.87
N VAL A 78 12.43 28.83 -6.78
CA VAL A 78 12.37 27.39 -6.47
C VAL A 78 13.72 26.93 -5.94
N THR A 79 14.81 27.17 -6.67
CA THR A 79 16.16 26.77 -6.27
C THR A 79 16.53 27.33 -4.90
N ARG A 80 16.31 28.63 -4.67
CA ARG A 80 16.55 29.28 -3.38
C ARG A 80 15.72 28.66 -2.25
N LYS A 81 14.48 28.26 -2.53
CA LYS A 81 13.62 27.59 -1.54
C LYS A 81 14.15 26.19 -1.22
N SER A 82 14.49 25.40 -2.24
CA SER A 82 15.05 24.06 -2.12
C SER A 82 16.32 24.07 -1.26
N GLU A 83 17.23 25.00 -1.53
CA GLU A 83 18.44 25.15 -0.73
C GLU A 83 18.13 25.52 0.72
N ALA A 84 17.17 26.42 0.96
CA ALA A 84 16.79 26.81 2.31
C ALA A 84 16.18 25.65 3.10
N LEU A 85 15.39 24.79 2.43
CA LEU A 85 14.87 23.55 3.02
C LEU A 85 16.01 22.58 3.32
N LEU A 86 16.91 22.34 2.36
CA LEU A 86 18.07 21.46 2.56
C LEU A 86 18.95 21.93 3.73
N ARG A 87 19.28 23.22 3.79
CA ARG A 87 20.04 23.83 4.91
C ARG A 87 19.35 23.63 6.26
N SER A 88 18.02 23.72 6.28
CA SER A 88 17.25 23.45 7.49
C SER A 88 17.41 22.00 7.93
N LEU A 89 17.30 21.04 7.01
CA LEU A 89 17.44 19.61 7.29
C LEU A 89 18.87 19.25 7.72
N GLU A 90 19.89 19.80 7.05
CA GLU A 90 21.31 19.68 7.45
C GLU A 90 21.49 20.11 8.90
N LYS A 91 20.90 21.26 9.29
CA LYS A 91 21.00 21.80 10.65
C LYS A 91 20.22 21.00 11.69
N THR A 92 18.98 20.61 11.40
CA THR A 92 18.10 19.97 12.40
C THR A 92 18.40 18.49 12.61
N SER A 93 18.90 17.82 11.58
CA SER A 93 19.07 16.36 11.57
C SER A 93 20.53 15.92 11.45
N GLY A 94 21.47 16.88 11.38
CA GLY A 94 22.90 16.60 11.27
C GLY A 94 23.29 15.96 9.94
N LEU A 95 22.46 16.08 8.90
CA LEU A 95 22.76 15.56 7.57
C LEU A 95 23.97 16.26 6.97
N LYS A 96 24.81 15.48 6.29
CA LYS A 96 25.97 15.96 5.53
C LYS A 96 25.92 15.38 4.14
N PHE A 97 26.00 16.26 3.15
CA PHE A 97 26.10 15.89 1.74
C PHE A 97 27.54 16.06 1.27
N ARG A 98 27.90 15.37 0.19
CA ARG A 98 29.20 15.55 -0.47
C ARG A 98 29.27 16.99 -0.98
N ALA A 99 30.37 17.68 -0.70
CA ALA A 99 30.62 18.98 -1.30
C ALA A 99 30.58 18.85 -2.83
N ASP A 100 30.02 19.86 -3.48
CA ASP A 100 30.13 19.94 -4.93
C ASP A 100 31.60 20.23 -5.24
N ASP A 101 32.30 19.28 -5.86
CA ASP A 101 33.61 19.58 -6.42
C ASP A 101 33.42 20.74 -7.40
N ALA A 102 34.22 21.81 -7.26
CA ALA A 102 34.17 22.94 -8.16
C ALA A 102 34.18 22.40 -9.60
N ALA A 103 33.07 22.62 -10.31
CA ALA A 103 32.90 22.13 -11.67
C ALA A 103 34.12 22.56 -12.47
N GLY A 104 34.86 21.59 -13.01
CA GLY A 104 35.91 21.85 -13.98
C GLY A 104 35.30 22.70 -15.09
N GLU A 105 35.87 23.89 -15.25
CA GLU A 105 35.67 24.74 -16.42
C GLU A 105 35.86 23.90 -17.69
N GLY A 106 35.08 24.23 -18.72
CA GLY A 106 35.06 23.51 -19.99
C GLY A 106 36.46 23.24 -20.55
N GLY A 107 36.71 21.97 -20.89
CA GLY A 107 37.92 21.52 -21.56
C GLY A 107 37.54 20.67 -22.76
N ALA A 108 37.88 21.19 -23.94
CA ALA A 108 37.69 20.58 -25.24
C ALA A 108 38.23 19.14 -25.32
N GLY A 109 37.65 18.37 -26.23
CA GLY A 109 37.83 16.93 -26.34
C GLY A 109 39.28 16.44 -26.38
N GLU A 110 39.50 15.33 -25.70
CA GLU A 110 40.57 14.39 -26.02
C GLU A 110 39.95 13.00 -26.22
N ARG A 111 39.88 12.61 -27.50
CA ARG A 111 39.79 11.20 -27.90
C ARG A 111 40.96 10.47 -27.25
N ARG A 112 40.68 9.61 -26.27
CA ARG A 112 41.62 8.57 -25.84
C ARG A 112 41.17 7.23 -26.40
N GLU A 113 41.91 6.79 -27.41
CA GLU A 113 41.87 5.44 -27.97
C GLU A 113 41.97 4.40 -26.85
N LYS A 114 40.98 3.50 -26.77
CA LYS A 114 41.10 2.28 -25.97
C LYS A 114 41.91 1.28 -26.78
N GLU A 115 43.20 1.15 -26.44
CA GLU A 115 43.99 -0.02 -26.79
C GLU A 115 43.37 -1.27 -26.17
N SER A 116 42.94 -2.17 -27.05
CA SER A 116 42.57 -3.54 -26.75
C SER A 116 43.80 -4.29 -26.21
N THR A 117 43.77 -4.69 -24.95
CA THR A 117 44.66 -5.76 -24.46
C THR A 117 43.83 -6.90 -23.91
N THR A 118 43.61 -7.87 -24.79
CA THR A 118 43.07 -9.20 -24.52
C THR A 118 44.08 -9.96 -23.64
N THR A 119 43.71 -10.26 -22.39
CA THR A 119 44.43 -11.26 -21.60
C THR A 119 43.45 -12.33 -21.13
N THR A 120 43.42 -13.40 -21.91
CA THR A 120 42.73 -14.65 -21.65
C THR A 120 43.46 -15.39 -20.52
N THR A 121 42.84 -15.53 -19.34
CA THR A 121 43.35 -16.42 -18.30
C THR A 121 42.27 -17.41 -17.89
N THR A 122 42.25 -18.54 -18.61
CA THR A 122 41.53 -19.75 -18.23
C THR A 122 42.13 -20.34 -16.96
N THR A 123 41.34 -20.41 -15.87
CA THR A 123 41.64 -21.31 -14.76
C THR A 123 40.39 -22.11 -14.39
N SER A 124 40.43 -23.38 -14.79
CA SER A 124 39.48 -24.43 -14.43
C SER A 124 39.80 -24.99 -13.05
N LYS A 125 38.83 -25.04 -12.12
CA LYS A 125 38.89 -25.86 -10.89
C LYS A 125 37.49 -26.42 -10.52
N PRO A 126 37.45 -27.53 -9.73
CA PRO A 126 36.63 -28.71 -10.03
C PRO A 126 35.26 -28.75 -9.34
N LYS A 127 34.32 -29.51 -9.94
CA LYS A 127 32.97 -29.82 -9.39
C LYS A 127 33.03 -30.75 -8.17
N PRO A 128 32.26 -30.48 -7.10
CA PRO A 128 31.98 -31.45 -6.04
C PRO A 128 30.83 -32.42 -6.44
N PRO A 129 30.74 -33.61 -5.81
CA PRO A 129 29.84 -34.68 -6.23
C PRO A 129 28.37 -34.45 -5.80
N PRO A 130 27.39 -35.10 -6.47
CA PRO A 130 25.97 -34.80 -6.29
C PRO A 130 25.44 -35.42 -5.00
N THR A 131 24.78 -34.62 -4.16
CA THR A 131 23.95 -35.14 -3.07
C THR A 131 22.48 -35.00 -3.44
N ARG A 132 21.73 -36.11 -3.33
CA ARG A 132 20.30 -36.19 -3.62
C ARG A 132 19.50 -35.40 -2.58
N ALA A 133 19.13 -34.16 -2.91
CA ALA A 133 18.04 -33.45 -2.24
C ALA A 133 17.35 -32.45 -3.19
N SER A 134 16.13 -32.82 -3.62
CA SER A 134 15.08 -31.96 -4.19
C SER A 134 15.30 -31.39 -5.59
N ALA A 135 14.87 -32.15 -6.60
CA ALA A 135 14.71 -31.71 -8.00
C ALA A 135 13.83 -30.46 -8.18
N ILE A 136 13.06 -30.05 -7.15
CA ILE A 136 12.25 -28.82 -7.15
C ILE A 136 13.12 -27.58 -6.88
N ARG A 137 14.22 -27.72 -6.12
CA ARG A 137 15.17 -26.61 -5.87
C ARG A 137 16.03 -26.35 -7.10
N ASP A 138 16.47 -27.40 -7.79
CA ASP A 138 17.27 -27.27 -9.01
C ASP A 138 16.43 -26.77 -10.19
N TRP A 139 15.13 -27.07 -10.24
CA TRP A 139 14.24 -26.50 -11.25
C TRP A 139 13.93 -25.00 -11.01
N LEU A 140 13.76 -24.58 -9.75
CA LEU A 140 13.52 -23.17 -9.39
C LEU A 140 14.77 -22.28 -9.54
N VAL A 141 15.98 -22.85 -9.45
CA VAL A 141 17.26 -22.11 -9.46
C VAL A 141 18.00 -22.24 -10.80
N PHE A 142 17.81 -23.34 -11.55
CA PHE A 142 18.54 -23.61 -12.81
C PHE A 142 17.62 -23.96 -14.00
N GLY A 143 16.32 -23.67 -13.92
CA GLY A 143 15.36 -23.89 -15.00
C GLY A 143 15.66 -23.03 -16.23
N GLY A 144 16.35 -23.63 -17.20
CA GLY A 144 16.84 -23.02 -18.44
C GLY A 144 15.79 -22.27 -19.24
N GLY A 145 16.12 -21.01 -19.51
CA GLY A 145 15.39 -20.11 -20.39
C GLY A 145 16.16 -18.81 -20.47
N SER A 146 17.26 -18.80 -21.21
CA SER A 146 17.97 -17.59 -21.62
C SER A 146 17.00 -16.69 -22.38
N SER A 147 16.44 -15.67 -21.73
CA SER A 147 15.76 -14.59 -22.44
C SER A 147 16.82 -13.61 -22.93
N LEU A 148 17.25 -13.82 -24.18
CA LEU A 148 17.89 -12.81 -25.00
C LEU A 148 16.86 -11.71 -25.27
N GLY A 149 17.07 -10.53 -24.72
CA GLY A 149 16.19 -9.39 -24.90
C GLY A 149 16.63 -8.16 -24.13
N GLY A 150 17.93 -7.87 -24.15
CA GLY A 150 18.43 -6.54 -23.77
C GLY A 150 18.15 -5.59 -24.93
N VAL A 151 17.27 -4.62 -24.71
CA VAL A 151 17.18 -3.44 -25.56
C VAL A 151 18.11 -2.43 -24.91
N GLU A 152 19.12 -1.98 -25.64
CA GLU A 152 20.01 -0.91 -25.20
C GLU A 152 19.23 0.40 -25.06
N ALA A 153 19.20 0.98 -23.86
CA ALA A 153 19.04 2.41 -23.66
C ALA A 153 20.03 2.91 -22.60
N GLU A 154 20.37 4.19 -22.69
CA GLU A 154 21.52 4.84 -22.05
C GLU A 154 21.61 4.58 -20.54
N ASN A 155 22.74 4.00 -20.12
CA ASN A 155 23.17 3.87 -18.73
C ASN A 155 23.53 5.25 -18.16
N ASP A 156 22.56 6.13 -17.93
CA ASP A 156 22.82 7.45 -17.33
C ASP A 156 23.09 7.40 -15.82
N LEU A 157 22.96 6.24 -15.18
CA LEU A 157 23.46 6.04 -13.81
C LEU A 157 24.98 5.77 -13.76
N ALA A 158 25.64 5.60 -14.91
CA ALA A 158 27.07 5.31 -14.95
C ALA A 158 27.96 6.54 -14.69
N ASP A 159 27.45 7.76 -14.87
CA ASP A 159 28.26 9.00 -14.80
C ASP A 159 27.84 10.01 -13.69
N GLY A 160 26.86 9.68 -12.82
CA GLY A 160 26.52 10.55 -11.69
C GLY A 160 25.51 9.93 -10.71
N ILE A 161 25.65 10.25 -9.42
CA ILE A 161 24.65 9.90 -8.40
C ILE A 161 23.39 10.74 -8.67
N ASP A 162 22.32 10.06 -9.10
CA ASP A 162 21.02 10.64 -9.45
C ASP A 162 19.89 10.04 -8.59
N PHE A 163 18.77 10.75 -8.46
CA PHE A 163 17.62 10.31 -7.67
C PHE A 163 16.54 9.62 -8.51
N ILE A 164 15.70 8.83 -7.86
CA ILE A 164 14.64 8.05 -8.50
C ILE A 164 13.56 8.98 -9.06
N ARG A 165 13.59 9.16 -10.39
CA ARG A 165 12.56 9.80 -11.19
C ARG A 165 11.70 8.73 -11.88
N THR A 166 10.47 8.58 -11.41
CA THR A 166 9.46 7.79 -12.13
C THR A 166 9.38 8.32 -13.57
N ASN A 167 9.43 7.44 -14.58
CA ASN A 167 9.47 7.72 -16.04
C ASN A 167 10.85 7.75 -16.70
N ARG A 168 11.97 7.67 -15.97
CA ARG A 168 13.31 7.67 -16.58
C ARG A 168 13.97 6.29 -16.68
N PHE A 169 13.45 5.28 -15.97
CA PHE A 169 14.11 3.97 -15.87
C PHE A 169 13.61 2.92 -16.87
N GLU A 170 14.50 2.04 -17.29
CA GLU A 170 14.20 0.84 -18.08
C GLU A 170 13.25 -0.12 -17.33
N LEU A 171 12.45 -0.90 -18.05
CA LEU A 171 11.55 -1.89 -17.45
C LEU A 171 12.29 -3.21 -17.21
N ASN A 172 12.84 -3.38 -16.01
CA ASN A 172 13.51 -4.61 -15.57
C ASN A 172 12.49 -5.58 -14.97
N ALA A 173 11.75 -6.27 -15.83
CA ALA A 173 10.66 -7.17 -15.44
C ALA A 173 11.00 -8.64 -15.64
N TYR A 174 10.65 -9.47 -14.65
CA TYR A 174 10.75 -10.92 -14.71
C TYR A 174 9.40 -11.54 -15.05
N TYR A 175 9.34 -12.22 -16.21
CA TYR A 175 8.17 -12.99 -16.59
C TYR A 175 7.90 -14.13 -15.62
N LYS A 176 6.68 -14.16 -15.06
CA LYS A 176 6.24 -15.25 -14.19
C LYS A 176 6.07 -16.54 -15.00
N PRO A 177 6.67 -17.68 -14.60
CA PRO A 177 6.48 -18.96 -15.26
C PRO A 177 5.01 -19.35 -15.37
N ILE A 178 4.64 -20.06 -16.45
CA ILE A 178 3.26 -20.52 -16.70
C ILE A 178 2.66 -21.26 -15.50
N PRO A 179 3.36 -22.19 -14.81
CA PRO A 179 2.81 -22.87 -13.64
C PRO A 179 2.44 -21.91 -12.51
N LEU A 180 3.24 -20.88 -12.27
CA LEU A 180 2.95 -19.87 -11.25
C LEU A 180 1.72 -19.03 -11.66
N ARG A 181 1.63 -18.63 -12.93
CA ARG A 181 0.43 -17.95 -13.46
C ARG A 181 -0.82 -18.81 -13.29
N ALA A 182 -0.73 -20.11 -13.50
CA ALA A 182 -1.82 -21.05 -13.26
C ALA A 182 -2.21 -21.13 -11.77
N VAL A 183 -1.23 -21.12 -10.85
CA VAL A 183 -1.49 -21.05 -9.40
C VAL A 183 -2.18 -19.74 -9.03
N ILE A 184 -1.71 -18.60 -9.54
CA ILE A 184 -2.34 -17.29 -9.33
C ILE A 184 -3.79 -17.32 -9.84
N ALA A 185 -4.02 -17.81 -11.07
CA ALA A 185 -5.36 -17.93 -11.64
C ALA A 185 -6.27 -18.84 -10.82
N GLY A 186 -5.75 -19.98 -10.34
CA GLY A 186 -6.48 -20.89 -9.47
C GLY A 186 -6.86 -20.26 -8.12
N PHE A 187 -5.93 -19.51 -7.51
CA PHE A 187 -6.20 -18.78 -6.27
C PHE A 187 -7.26 -17.70 -6.48
N ARG A 188 -7.16 -16.92 -7.56
CA ARG A 188 -8.17 -15.93 -7.95
C ARG A 188 -9.55 -16.56 -8.19
N ALA A 189 -9.60 -17.71 -8.87
CA ALA A 189 -10.86 -18.44 -9.09
C ALA A 189 -11.48 -18.93 -7.77
N TYR A 190 -10.66 -19.43 -6.85
CA TYR A 190 -11.11 -19.80 -5.50
C TYR A 190 -11.68 -18.59 -4.75
N SER A 191 -10.96 -17.47 -4.73
CA SER A 191 -11.40 -16.23 -4.07
C SER A 191 -12.68 -15.65 -4.69
N ALA A 192 -12.80 -15.67 -6.02
CA ALA A 192 -14.02 -15.30 -6.72
C ALA A 192 -15.20 -16.17 -6.31
N ARG A 193 -15.03 -17.50 -6.23
CA ARG A 193 -16.07 -18.41 -5.74
C ARG A 193 -16.44 -18.10 -4.28
N ARG A 194 -15.45 -17.82 -3.43
CA ARG A 194 -15.65 -17.48 -2.03
C ARG A 194 -16.48 -16.20 -1.85
N LEU A 195 -16.20 -15.17 -2.65
CA LEU A 195 -16.95 -13.91 -2.66
C LEU A 195 -18.37 -14.10 -3.19
N ARG A 196 -18.56 -14.83 -4.29
CA ARG A 196 -19.89 -15.17 -4.81
C ARG A 196 -20.74 -15.92 -3.79
N ASN A 197 -20.15 -16.90 -3.10
CA ASN A 197 -20.82 -17.62 -2.01
C ASN A 197 -21.17 -16.71 -0.81
N ALA A 198 -20.47 -15.59 -0.65
CA ALA A 198 -20.78 -14.57 0.35
C ALA A 198 -21.78 -13.51 -0.13
N GLY A 199 -22.36 -13.67 -1.33
CA GLY A 199 -23.36 -12.79 -1.92
C GLY A 199 -22.80 -11.64 -2.75
N PHE A 200 -21.50 -11.66 -3.09
CA PHE A 200 -20.93 -10.64 -3.96
C PHE A 200 -21.20 -10.93 -5.44
N ARG A 201 -21.46 -9.88 -6.20
CA ARG A 201 -21.44 -9.86 -7.67
C ARG A 201 -20.25 -9.06 -8.17
N ALA A 202 -19.75 -9.42 -9.34
CA ALA A 202 -18.62 -8.73 -9.98
C ALA A 202 -19.08 -8.11 -11.30
N VAL A 203 -18.75 -6.84 -11.52
CA VAL A 203 -19.03 -6.11 -12.77
C VAL A 203 -17.75 -5.42 -13.22
N LYS A 204 -17.38 -5.56 -14.49
CA LYS A 204 -16.24 -4.83 -15.06
C LYS A 204 -16.71 -3.44 -15.50
N ASP A 205 -15.94 -2.42 -15.12
CA ASP A 205 -16.12 -1.06 -15.60
C ASP A 205 -15.24 -0.84 -16.83
N ASP A 206 -15.85 -0.58 -17.99
CA ASP A 206 -15.12 -0.47 -19.25
C ASP A 206 -14.28 0.81 -19.33
N ALA A 207 -14.67 1.88 -18.60
CA ALA A 207 -13.96 3.16 -18.62
C ALA A 207 -12.61 3.08 -17.90
N THR A 208 -12.59 2.45 -16.73
CA THR A 208 -11.37 2.31 -15.90
C THR A 208 -10.69 0.96 -16.05
N GLY A 209 -11.38 -0.05 -16.57
CA GLY A 209 -10.92 -1.45 -16.58
C GLY A 209 -10.96 -2.13 -15.22
N ALA A 210 -11.48 -1.47 -14.18
CA ALA A 210 -11.61 -2.04 -12.85
C ALA A 210 -12.69 -3.11 -12.79
N VAL A 211 -12.50 -4.11 -11.92
CA VAL A 211 -13.54 -5.11 -11.62
C VAL A 211 -14.16 -4.78 -10.27
N LEU A 212 -15.41 -4.33 -10.27
CA LEU A 212 -16.15 -3.94 -9.09
C LEU A 212 -16.84 -5.15 -8.45
N TRP A 213 -16.44 -5.51 -7.23
CA TRP A 213 -17.17 -6.48 -6.41
C TRP A 213 -18.12 -5.77 -5.46
N THR A 214 -19.41 -6.08 -5.53
CA THR A 214 -20.44 -5.50 -4.66
C THR A 214 -21.25 -6.56 -3.95
N ARG A 215 -21.58 -6.32 -2.68
CA ARG A 215 -22.57 -7.09 -1.91
C ARG A 215 -23.62 -6.13 -1.39
N GLY A 216 -24.89 -6.45 -1.60
CA GLY A 216 -26.01 -5.68 -1.05
C GLY A 216 -26.18 -5.86 0.45
N VAL A 217 -27.17 -5.16 1.02
CA VAL A 217 -27.55 -5.28 2.43
C VAL A 217 -28.38 -6.55 2.68
N ASP A 218 -28.12 -7.25 3.79
CA ASP A 218 -28.93 -8.38 4.24
C ASP A 218 -30.10 -7.89 5.11
N VAL A 219 -31.25 -7.70 4.47
CA VAL A 219 -32.48 -7.15 5.09
C VAL A 219 -32.96 -7.95 6.30
N ASN A 220 -32.64 -9.26 6.38
CA ASN A 220 -33.06 -10.11 7.49
C ASN A 220 -32.26 -9.86 8.77
N THR A 221 -31.01 -9.41 8.66
CA THR A 221 -30.17 -9.09 9.83
C THR A 221 -30.68 -7.85 10.57
N ASN A 222 -31.22 -6.87 9.85
CA ASN A 222 -31.82 -5.66 10.43
C ASN A 222 -33.16 -5.93 11.15
N ARG A 223 -33.94 -6.96 10.75
CA ARG A 223 -35.18 -7.32 11.44
C ARG A 223 -34.96 -7.86 12.86
N ARG A 224 -33.87 -8.60 13.10
CA ARG A 224 -33.58 -9.18 14.43
C ARG A 224 -33.12 -8.16 15.47
N GLY A 225 -32.76 -6.95 15.06
CA GLY A 225 -32.35 -5.87 15.99
C GLY A 225 -33.49 -4.94 16.44
N GLY A 226 -34.66 -5.03 15.81
CA GLY A 226 -35.82 -4.17 16.08
C GLY A 226 -36.90 -4.80 16.97
N ASP A 227 -36.77 -6.09 17.30
CA ASP A 227 -37.71 -6.82 18.15
C ASP A 227 -37.12 -6.96 19.55
N GLY A 228 -36.98 -5.80 20.22
CA GLY A 228 -36.58 -5.67 21.61
C GLY A 228 -37.77 -5.28 22.47
N SER A 229 -38.86 -6.04 22.42
CA SER A 229 -39.75 -6.14 23.57
C SER A 229 -39.07 -7.05 24.58
N ASP A 230 -38.17 -6.49 25.40
CA ASP A 230 -37.78 -7.10 26.67
C ASP A 230 -38.99 -6.98 27.61
N PRO A 231 -39.66 -8.08 28.02
CA PRO A 231 -40.80 -8.01 28.92
C PRO A 231 -40.40 -7.73 30.39
N ASP A 232 -39.10 -7.60 30.68
CA ASP A 232 -38.58 -7.55 32.06
C ASP A 232 -37.95 -6.19 32.45
N ALA A 233 -38.24 -5.12 31.71
CA ALA A 233 -37.74 -3.77 32.01
C ALA A 233 -38.77 -2.83 32.68
N ASP A 234 -39.86 -3.36 33.22
CA ASP A 234 -40.80 -2.60 34.05
C ASP A 234 -40.56 -2.90 35.54
N GLY A 235 -39.72 -2.09 36.19
CA GLY A 235 -39.49 -2.26 37.62
C GLY A 235 -38.41 -1.38 38.26
N ALA A 236 -38.42 -0.07 38.01
CA ALA A 236 -37.85 0.91 38.95
C ALA A 236 -38.23 2.34 38.54
N ALA A 237 -39.39 2.78 39.01
CA ALA A 237 -39.71 4.20 39.08
C ALA A 237 -39.41 4.73 40.50
N ALA A 238 -38.97 5.98 40.54
CA ALA A 238 -38.95 6.93 41.65
C ALA A 238 -37.78 6.86 42.67
N SER A 239 -36.85 7.81 42.52
CA SER A 239 -36.66 8.85 43.54
C SER A 239 -36.03 10.09 42.90
N ASP A 240 -36.74 11.20 43.02
CA ASP A 240 -36.32 12.56 42.62
C ASP A 240 -35.16 13.10 43.47
N ASP A 241 -34.57 14.18 42.95
CA ASP A 241 -33.71 15.20 43.59
C ASP A 241 -32.21 15.15 43.20
N ASP A 242 -31.81 16.04 42.29
CA ASP A 242 -30.91 17.18 42.62
C ASP A 242 -30.51 17.96 41.34
N ASP A 243 -30.52 19.28 41.47
CA ASP A 243 -30.37 20.29 40.43
C ASP A 243 -28.91 20.46 39.97
N GLY A 244 -28.67 20.48 38.65
CA GLY A 244 -27.32 20.61 38.11
C GLY A 244 -27.27 20.92 36.61
N GLU A 245 -27.52 22.19 36.30
CA GLU A 245 -27.22 22.98 35.10
C GLU A 245 -26.68 22.28 33.83
N LYS A 246 -27.50 22.41 32.78
CA LYS A 246 -27.34 21.88 31.43
C LYS A 246 -26.34 22.69 30.61
N THR A 247 -25.22 22.06 30.21
CA THR A 247 -24.61 22.31 28.88
C THR A 247 -23.73 21.14 28.43
N LYS A 248 -24.29 19.93 28.38
CA LYS A 248 -23.69 18.86 27.56
C LYS A 248 -24.09 19.11 26.11
N THR A 249 -23.25 19.82 25.37
CA THR A 249 -23.18 19.71 23.91
C THR A 249 -22.93 18.24 23.57
N ARG A 250 -24.02 17.50 23.41
CA ARG A 250 -24.05 16.13 22.91
C ARG A 250 -23.57 16.23 21.46
N ARG A 251 -22.25 16.17 21.25
CA ARG A 251 -21.65 16.05 19.91
C ARG A 251 -22.36 14.89 19.24
N ARG A 252 -23.21 15.22 18.27
CA ARG A 252 -24.00 14.27 17.49
C ARG A 252 -22.99 13.41 16.73
N ARG A 253 -22.69 12.20 17.25
CA ARG A 253 -22.05 11.17 16.43
C ARG A 253 -22.97 10.98 15.24
N VAL A 254 -22.46 11.25 14.04
CA VAL A 254 -23.18 10.91 12.81
C VAL A 254 -23.00 9.42 12.66
N ASP A 255 -23.91 8.67 13.25
CA ASP A 255 -23.95 7.22 13.15
C ASP A 255 -24.10 6.83 11.67
N ALA A 256 -23.47 5.71 11.29
CA ALA A 256 -23.57 5.22 9.92
C ALA A 256 -25.02 4.87 9.62
N GLU A 257 -25.50 5.27 8.44
CA GLU A 257 -26.81 4.84 8.00
C GLU A 257 -26.70 3.42 7.40
N PRO A 258 -27.73 2.56 7.52
CA PRO A 258 -27.68 1.18 7.01
C PRO A 258 -27.42 1.04 5.50
N TYR A 259 -27.59 2.12 4.74
CA TYR A 259 -27.33 2.17 3.31
C TYR A 259 -25.96 2.79 2.94
N ASP A 260 -25.22 3.34 3.90
CA ASP A 260 -23.88 3.86 3.63
C ASP A 260 -22.94 2.67 3.32
N PRO A 261 -22.21 2.65 2.19
CA PRO A 261 -21.35 1.51 1.88
C PRO A 261 -20.09 1.41 2.75
N ILE A 262 -19.61 0.19 2.94
CA ILE A 262 -18.24 -0.10 3.38
C ILE A 262 -17.40 -0.35 2.12
N VAL A 263 -16.37 0.45 1.92
CA VAL A 263 -15.48 0.36 0.77
C VAL A 263 -14.16 -0.28 1.21
N PHE A 264 -13.68 -1.29 0.48
CA PHE A 264 -12.37 -1.89 0.69
C PHE A 264 -11.46 -1.69 -0.52
N LEU A 265 -10.29 -1.07 -0.32
CA LEU A 265 -9.31 -0.76 -1.37
C LEU A 265 -8.03 -1.57 -1.15
N HIS A 266 -7.71 -2.49 -2.07
CA HIS A 266 -6.55 -3.37 -1.96
C HIS A 266 -5.24 -2.73 -2.44
N GLY A 267 -4.10 -3.31 -2.02
CA GLY A 267 -2.74 -2.92 -2.44
C GLY A 267 -2.23 -3.61 -3.71
N LEU A 268 -0.94 -3.47 -4.04
CA LEU A 268 -0.32 -4.15 -5.18
C LEU A 268 -0.30 -5.68 -4.99
N GLY A 269 -0.49 -6.44 -6.08
CA GLY A 269 -0.31 -7.90 -6.08
C GLY A 269 -1.45 -8.64 -6.77
N ILE A 270 -2.03 -9.64 -6.10
CA ILE A 270 -3.06 -10.53 -6.69
C ILE A 270 -4.49 -9.98 -6.52
N GLY A 271 -4.64 -8.65 -6.51
CA GLY A 271 -5.93 -8.00 -6.38
C GLY A 271 -6.59 -8.25 -5.02
N ILE A 272 -7.92 -8.40 -5.02
CA ILE A 272 -8.70 -8.68 -3.81
C ILE A 272 -8.58 -10.13 -3.32
N ALA A 273 -7.93 -11.02 -4.07
CA ALA A 273 -7.92 -12.46 -3.78
C ALA A 273 -7.37 -12.81 -2.39
N PRO A 274 -6.27 -12.21 -1.88
CA PRO A 274 -5.78 -12.44 -0.52
C PRO A 274 -6.76 -11.98 0.57
N TYR A 275 -7.61 -11.02 0.26
CA TYR A 275 -8.53 -10.37 1.19
C TYR A 275 -9.91 -11.02 1.19
N ALA A 276 -10.18 -11.97 0.29
CA ALA A 276 -11.53 -12.47 0.00
C ALA A 276 -12.26 -13.02 1.24
N ASP A 277 -11.58 -13.76 2.12
CA ASP A 277 -12.18 -14.26 3.35
C ASP A 277 -12.52 -13.13 4.33
N TRP A 278 -11.64 -12.13 4.43
CA TRP A 278 -11.82 -10.97 5.30
C TRP A 278 -12.93 -10.04 4.78
N ILE A 279 -12.92 -9.70 3.49
CA ILE A 279 -13.99 -8.94 2.81
C ILE A 279 -15.34 -9.67 2.94
N ALA A 280 -15.36 -10.98 2.76
CA ALA A 280 -16.58 -11.77 2.93
C ALA A 280 -17.13 -11.74 4.37
N SER A 281 -16.26 -11.53 5.36
CA SER A 281 -16.61 -11.43 6.78
C SER A 281 -17.06 -10.04 7.22
N LEU A 282 -16.91 -9.01 6.38
CA LEU A 282 -17.38 -7.66 6.70
C LEU A 282 -18.88 -7.64 7.04
N PRO A 283 -19.35 -6.66 7.82
CA PRO A 283 -20.74 -6.57 8.28
C PRO A 283 -21.77 -6.62 7.14
N ARG A 284 -22.87 -7.33 7.37
CA ARG A 284 -23.93 -7.60 6.37
C ARG A 284 -25.11 -6.63 6.43
N ASP A 285 -25.18 -5.85 7.49
CA ASP A 285 -26.17 -4.79 7.71
C ASP A 285 -25.98 -3.58 6.80
N ARG A 286 -24.90 -3.56 6.00
CA ARG A 286 -24.54 -2.51 5.05
C ARG A 286 -24.01 -3.08 3.74
N PRO A 287 -24.15 -2.35 2.62
CA PRO A 287 -23.55 -2.77 1.36
C PRO A 287 -22.02 -2.70 1.43
N VAL A 288 -21.35 -3.58 0.69
CA VAL A 288 -19.89 -3.60 0.58
C VAL A 288 -19.47 -3.39 -0.87
N VAL A 289 -18.48 -2.52 -1.07
CA VAL A 289 -17.87 -2.18 -2.36
C VAL A 289 -16.38 -2.52 -2.28
N ALA A 290 -15.89 -3.42 -3.14
CA ALA A 290 -14.49 -3.83 -3.18
C ALA A 290 -14.01 -3.87 -4.64
N PRO A 291 -13.53 -2.74 -5.19
CA PRO A 291 -12.98 -2.71 -6.53
C PRO A 291 -11.65 -3.44 -6.61
N GLU A 292 -11.38 -3.98 -7.78
CA GLU A 292 -10.12 -4.58 -8.14
C GLU A 292 -9.48 -3.77 -9.28
N TRP A 293 -8.28 -3.27 -9.03
CA TRP A 293 -7.64 -2.28 -9.91
C TRP A 293 -7.02 -2.91 -11.16
N PRO A 294 -7.06 -2.23 -12.32
CA PRO A 294 -6.37 -2.70 -13.53
C PRO A 294 -4.85 -2.73 -13.31
N ASN A 295 -4.16 -3.63 -14.01
CA ASN A 295 -2.68 -3.79 -14.04
C ASN A 295 -2.03 -4.26 -12.73
N ILE A 296 -2.52 -3.84 -11.58
CA ILE A 296 -1.87 -4.05 -10.28
C ILE A 296 -2.45 -5.22 -9.48
N SER A 297 -3.35 -5.98 -10.12
CA SER A 297 -4.10 -7.08 -9.52
C SER A 297 -3.74 -8.47 -10.08
N TYR A 298 -2.74 -8.55 -10.94
CA TYR A 298 -2.28 -9.78 -11.63
C TYR A 298 -3.43 -10.55 -12.29
N GLY A 299 -4.43 -9.81 -12.77
CA GLY A 299 -5.53 -10.34 -13.56
C GLY A 299 -5.11 -10.63 -14.99
N ALA A 300 -5.95 -11.37 -15.72
CA ALA A 300 -5.75 -11.60 -17.15
C ALA A 300 -5.99 -10.34 -18.00
N ASP A 301 -6.80 -9.41 -17.47
CA ASP A 301 -7.07 -8.13 -18.09
C ASP A 301 -5.95 -7.14 -17.76
N VAL A 302 -5.08 -6.92 -18.74
CA VAL A 302 -4.01 -5.91 -18.68
C VAL A 302 -4.42 -4.77 -19.60
N GLY A 303 -4.61 -3.58 -19.04
CA GLY A 303 -4.91 -2.37 -19.78
C GLY A 303 -3.61 -1.64 -20.11
N HIS A 304 -3.40 -1.25 -21.37
CA HIS A 304 -2.26 -0.40 -21.75
C HIS A 304 -2.31 1.00 -21.14
N ARG A 305 -3.51 1.44 -20.72
CA ARG A 305 -3.75 2.68 -20.00
C ARG A 305 -4.07 2.37 -18.54
N TYR A 306 -3.44 3.10 -17.63
CA TYR A 306 -3.82 3.11 -16.22
C TYR A 306 -4.62 4.40 -15.92
N PRO A 307 -5.76 4.31 -15.22
CA PRO A 307 -6.57 5.48 -14.88
C PRO A 307 -5.81 6.51 -14.04
N HIS A 308 -6.13 7.79 -14.22
CA HIS A 308 -5.69 8.83 -13.30
C HIS A 308 -6.34 8.65 -11.92
N PRO A 309 -5.72 9.15 -10.84
CA PRO A 309 -6.31 9.16 -9.50
C PRO A 309 -7.71 9.80 -9.46
N GLY A 310 -7.94 10.90 -10.18
CA GLY A 310 -9.27 11.48 -10.35
C GLY A 310 -10.28 10.54 -11.03
N GLU A 311 -9.87 9.77 -12.04
CA GLU A 311 -10.74 8.78 -12.70
C GLU A 311 -11.13 7.64 -11.74
N PHE A 312 -10.19 7.18 -10.89
CA PHE A 312 -10.51 6.23 -9.83
C PHE A 312 -11.47 6.82 -8.79
N ALA A 313 -11.28 8.08 -8.42
CA ALA A 313 -12.14 8.78 -7.48
C ALA A 313 -13.57 8.91 -8.02
N ASP A 314 -13.74 9.30 -9.29
CA ASP A 314 -15.04 9.40 -9.94
C ASP A 314 -15.73 8.03 -10.09
N PHE A 315 -14.95 7.00 -10.41
CA PHE A 315 -15.44 5.63 -10.42
C PHE A 315 -15.94 5.18 -9.04
N LEU A 316 -15.19 5.47 -7.98
CA LEU A 316 -15.58 5.16 -6.61
C LEU A 316 -16.87 5.88 -6.22
N GLU A 317 -16.97 7.18 -6.52
CA GLU A 317 -18.18 7.97 -6.25
C GLU A 317 -19.42 7.35 -6.92
N ARG A 318 -19.32 6.97 -8.19
CA ARG A 318 -20.42 6.30 -8.90
C ARG A 318 -20.76 4.95 -8.26
N ALA A 319 -19.75 4.15 -7.94
CA ALA A 319 -19.93 2.82 -7.35
C ALA A 319 -20.58 2.89 -5.96
N THR A 320 -20.16 3.82 -5.11
CA THR A 320 -20.73 4.01 -3.76
C THR A 320 -22.14 4.59 -3.82
N THR A 321 -22.38 5.55 -4.72
CA THR A 321 -23.72 6.12 -4.95
C THR A 321 -24.70 5.01 -5.32
N GLU A 322 -24.32 4.17 -6.28
CA GLU A 322 -25.19 3.11 -6.78
C GLU A 322 -25.44 2.04 -5.73
N ALA A 323 -24.40 1.61 -5.01
CA ALA A 323 -24.55 0.65 -3.91
C ALA A 323 -25.48 1.18 -2.80
N ALA A 324 -25.38 2.47 -2.46
CA ALA A 324 -26.26 3.11 -1.50
C ALA A 324 -27.71 3.20 -2.01
N ARG A 325 -27.90 3.52 -3.31
CA ARG A 325 -29.22 3.58 -3.96
C ARG A 325 -29.92 2.23 -3.92
N GLU A 326 -29.23 1.16 -4.29
CA GLU A 326 -29.77 -0.20 -4.26
C GLU A 326 -30.10 -0.65 -2.82
N ALA A 327 -29.22 -0.35 -1.86
CA ALA A 327 -29.48 -0.69 -0.46
C ALA A 327 -30.73 0.03 0.09
N ARG A 328 -30.92 1.30 -0.26
CA ARG A 328 -32.14 2.05 0.09
C ARG A 328 -33.39 1.42 -0.51
N ALA A 329 -33.35 1.00 -1.78
CA ALA A 329 -34.47 0.34 -2.44
C ALA A 329 -34.82 -1.00 -1.78
N ALA A 330 -33.81 -1.85 -1.53
CA ALA A 330 -34.00 -3.16 -0.90
C ALA A 330 -34.59 -3.06 0.52
N LEU A 331 -34.16 -2.07 1.30
CA LEU A 331 -34.71 -1.82 2.64
C LEU A 331 -36.16 -1.33 2.58
N ALA A 332 -36.49 -0.45 1.63
CA ALA A 332 -37.85 0.04 1.43
C ALA A 332 -38.84 -1.07 1.01
N GLU A 333 -38.40 -2.02 0.19
CA GLU A 333 -39.21 -3.19 -0.21
C GLU A 333 -39.40 -4.19 0.96
N GLY A 334 -38.45 -4.24 1.89
CA GLY A 334 -38.48 -5.13 3.05
C GLY A 334 -39.33 -4.64 4.23
N GLU A 335 -39.78 -3.39 4.23
CA GLU A 335 -40.64 -2.85 5.29
C GLU A 335 -42.08 -3.38 5.14
N PRO A 336 -42.69 -3.95 6.20
CA PRO A 336 -44.12 -4.29 6.16
C PRO A 336 -44.92 -3.01 5.92
N LYS A 337 -45.88 -3.06 4.98
CA LYS A 337 -46.82 -1.95 4.68
C LYS A 337 -47.64 -1.61 5.93
N ARG A 338 -47.07 -0.83 6.85
CA ARG A 338 -47.79 -0.30 8.01
C ARG A 338 -48.86 0.64 7.48
N GLY A 339 -50.11 0.36 7.84
CA GLY A 339 -51.30 1.02 7.29
C GLY A 339 -51.17 2.54 7.21
N LYS A 340 -51.67 3.10 6.11
CA LYS A 340 -51.74 4.54 5.80
C LYS A 340 -52.14 5.35 7.04
N LYS A 341 -51.16 5.91 7.75
CA LYS A 341 -51.31 7.20 8.41
C LYS A 341 -50.35 8.13 7.69
N GLU A 342 -50.93 9.19 7.11
CA GLU A 342 -50.26 10.23 6.35
C GLU A 342 -48.97 10.65 7.06
N ARG A 343 -47.85 10.18 6.54
CA ARG A 343 -46.54 10.70 6.90
C ARG A 343 -46.40 11.96 6.07
N MET A 344 -46.78 13.07 6.69
CA MET A 344 -46.60 14.43 6.20
C MET A 344 -45.21 14.53 5.57
N THR A 345 -45.17 14.64 4.24
CA THR A 345 -43.94 14.71 3.45
C THR A 345 -43.27 16.04 3.71
N THR A 346 -42.51 16.13 4.80
CA THR A 346 -41.35 17.01 4.84
C THR A 346 -40.32 16.35 3.93
N THR A 347 -40.27 16.79 2.67
CA THR A 347 -39.18 16.53 1.74
C THR A 347 -37.92 17.15 2.31
N LEU A 348 -37.31 16.45 3.28
CA LEU A 348 -35.91 16.64 3.59
C LEU A 348 -35.15 16.44 2.27
N PRO A 349 -34.25 17.37 1.89
CA PRO A 349 -33.45 17.19 0.69
C PRO A 349 -32.77 15.82 0.76
N PRO A 350 -32.66 15.09 -0.37
CA PRO A 350 -32.00 13.79 -0.37
C PRO A 350 -30.63 13.95 0.27
N ARG A 351 -30.44 13.33 1.45
CA ARG A 351 -29.16 13.35 2.14
C ARG A 351 -28.11 12.82 1.18
N ARG A 352 -27.04 13.61 0.98
CA ARG A 352 -25.80 13.14 0.32
C ARG A 352 -25.43 11.81 0.96
N HIS A 353 -25.22 10.80 0.11
CA HIS A 353 -24.77 9.50 0.57
C HIS A 353 -23.33 9.64 1.10
N THR A 354 -22.94 8.78 2.03
CA THR A 354 -21.55 8.70 2.48
C THR A 354 -21.10 7.25 2.52
N CYS A 355 -19.81 7.02 2.62
CA CYS A 355 -19.23 5.69 2.77
C CYS A 355 -18.10 5.68 3.81
N ASP A 356 -17.80 4.49 4.33
CA ASP A 356 -16.62 4.26 5.15
C ASP A 356 -15.60 3.44 4.39
N VAL A 357 -14.33 3.86 4.40
CA VAL A 357 -13.31 3.27 3.54
C VAL A 357 -12.22 2.60 4.37
N ILE A 358 -11.83 1.39 3.99
CA ILE A 358 -10.67 0.69 4.55
C ILE A 358 -9.71 0.45 3.39
N ALA A 359 -8.51 1.01 3.47
CA ALA A 359 -7.54 1.00 2.40
C ALA A 359 -6.22 0.43 2.90
N HIS A 360 -5.64 -0.50 2.14
CA HIS A 360 -4.37 -1.14 2.48
C HIS A 360 -3.28 -0.83 1.45
N SER A 361 -2.06 -0.49 1.91
CA SER A 361 -0.89 -0.32 1.05
C SER A 361 -1.20 0.65 -0.10
N TYR A 362 -0.98 0.27 -1.36
CA TYR A 362 -1.33 1.11 -2.51
C TYR A 362 -2.81 1.56 -2.57
N GLY A 363 -3.75 0.81 -1.98
CA GLY A 363 -5.15 1.26 -1.87
C GLY A 363 -5.28 2.59 -1.12
N THR A 364 -4.32 2.94 -0.26
CA THR A 364 -4.28 4.24 0.45
C THR A 364 -4.04 5.43 -0.50
N VAL A 365 -3.29 5.23 -1.59
CA VAL A 365 -3.12 6.23 -2.66
C VAL A 365 -4.46 6.53 -3.32
N VAL A 366 -5.26 5.48 -3.60
CA VAL A 366 -6.59 5.65 -4.19
C VAL A 366 -7.57 6.31 -3.22
N LEU A 367 -7.51 5.96 -1.93
CA LEU A 367 -8.29 6.64 -0.89
C LEU A 367 -7.98 8.14 -0.83
N THR A 368 -6.70 8.52 -0.87
CA THR A 368 -6.29 9.92 -0.88
C THR A 368 -6.88 10.67 -2.08
N ALA A 369 -6.86 10.08 -3.26
CA ALA A 369 -7.50 10.66 -4.44
C ALA A 369 -9.02 10.79 -4.23
N PHE A 370 -9.68 9.76 -3.72
CA PHE A 370 -11.11 9.79 -3.48
C PHE A 370 -11.51 10.90 -2.51
N ARG A 371 -10.77 11.09 -1.41
CA ARG A 371 -11.00 12.20 -0.47
C ARG A 371 -10.73 13.57 -1.06
N ARG A 372 -9.77 13.69 -1.98
CA ARG A 372 -9.42 14.96 -2.62
C ARG A 372 -10.51 15.43 -3.59
N HIS A 373 -11.01 14.52 -4.42
CA HIS A 373 -12.00 14.84 -5.46
C HIS A 373 -13.44 14.80 -4.94
N HIS A 374 -13.74 13.94 -3.97
CA HIS A 374 -15.07 13.76 -3.37
C HIS A 374 -15.02 13.85 -1.82
N PRO A 375 -14.65 15.01 -1.26
CA PRO A 375 -14.38 15.15 0.19
C PRO A 375 -15.58 14.90 1.09
N ASP A 376 -16.80 15.07 0.57
CA ASP A 376 -18.04 14.86 1.33
C ASP A 376 -18.51 13.39 1.33
N SER A 377 -17.96 12.56 0.45
CA SER A 377 -18.41 11.17 0.27
C SER A 377 -17.79 10.22 1.31
N VAL A 378 -16.60 10.54 1.81
CA VAL A 378 -15.89 9.72 2.80
C VAL A 378 -16.22 10.19 4.23
N ARG A 379 -17.00 9.39 4.96
CA ARG A 379 -17.39 9.68 6.36
C ARG A 379 -16.30 9.31 7.35
N ARG A 380 -15.73 8.11 7.22
CA ARG A 380 -14.57 7.62 7.96
C ARG A 380 -13.65 6.85 7.05
N CYS A 381 -12.37 6.82 7.41
CA CYS A 381 -11.45 5.94 6.73
C CYS A 381 -10.38 5.35 7.64
N VAL A 382 -9.91 4.17 7.24
CA VAL A 382 -8.81 3.45 7.86
C VAL A 382 -7.71 3.26 6.82
N TYR A 383 -6.53 3.76 7.13
CA TYR A 383 -5.30 3.56 6.39
C TYR A 383 -4.54 2.41 7.05
N VAL A 384 -4.35 1.29 6.35
CA VAL A 384 -3.58 0.13 6.82
C VAL A 384 -2.29 0.07 6.03
N ASP A 385 -1.15 0.09 6.72
CA ASP A 385 0.19 0.12 6.14
C ASP A 385 0.32 1.15 4.99
N PRO A 386 0.10 2.46 5.28
CA PRO A 386 -0.02 3.49 4.27
C PRO A 386 1.29 3.88 3.59
N VAL A 387 1.27 3.85 2.25
CA VAL A 387 2.36 4.34 1.39
C VAL A 387 2.11 5.77 0.89
N CYS A 388 0.93 6.35 1.17
CA CYS A 388 0.53 7.69 0.74
C CYS A 388 1.09 8.83 1.61
N PHE A 389 1.89 8.53 2.63
CA PHE A 389 2.47 9.55 3.52
C PHE A 389 3.94 9.81 3.21
N LEU A 390 4.38 11.06 3.36
CA LEU A 390 5.75 11.49 3.04
C LEU A 390 6.85 10.63 3.72
N PRO A 391 6.74 10.22 4.99
CA PRO A 391 7.79 9.39 5.60
C PRO A 391 8.01 8.04 4.90
N SER A 392 6.99 7.46 4.28
CA SER A 392 7.09 6.21 3.51
C SER A 392 7.51 6.41 2.06
N PHE A 393 7.64 7.67 1.63
CA PHE A 393 7.69 8.00 0.21
C PHE A 393 8.95 7.49 -0.49
N GLY A 394 10.12 7.69 0.12
CA GLY A 394 11.38 7.19 -0.44
C GLY A 394 11.33 5.69 -0.67
N SER A 395 10.90 4.92 0.33
CA SER A 395 10.79 3.46 0.23
C SER A 395 9.79 3.01 -0.84
N TYR A 396 8.70 3.77 -1.04
CA TYR A 396 7.75 3.52 -2.13
C TYR A 396 8.35 3.79 -3.51
N LEU A 397 9.18 4.82 -3.68
CA LEU A 397 9.86 5.11 -4.95
C LEU A 397 10.76 3.96 -5.43
N ARG A 398 11.34 3.21 -4.50
CA ARG A 398 12.20 2.05 -4.83
C ARG A 398 11.48 0.93 -5.56
N TYR A 399 10.14 0.85 -5.48
CA TYR A 399 9.38 -0.04 -6.35
C TYR A 399 9.50 0.33 -7.83
N GLY A 400 9.79 1.60 -8.12
CA GLY A 400 10.12 2.11 -9.44
C GLY A 400 11.60 2.02 -9.81
N HIS A 401 12.50 1.65 -8.89
CA HIS A 401 13.91 1.41 -9.21
C HIS A 401 14.61 0.63 -8.07
N ASP A 402 15.09 -0.56 -8.37
CA ASP A 402 15.87 -1.38 -7.46
C ASP A 402 16.94 -2.10 -8.30
N ASP A 403 18.22 -1.78 -8.09
CA ASP A 403 19.35 -2.31 -8.90
C ASP A 403 19.40 -3.84 -8.90
N HIS A 404 19.02 -4.44 -7.78
CA HIS A 404 18.99 -5.89 -7.64
C HIS A 404 17.98 -6.57 -8.57
N LEU A 405 17.14 -5.84 -9.29
CA LEU A 405 16.24 -6.38 -10.29
C LEU A 405 16.83 -6.33 -11.71
N ALA A 406 17.99 -5.70 -11.94
CA ALA A 406 18.57 -5.59 -13.27
C ALA A 406 19.00 -6.96 -13.84
N THR A 407 19.61 -7.81 -13.02
CA THR A 407 19.98 -9.19 -13.40
C THR A 407 19.61 -10.23 -12.36
N TRP A 408 19.49 -11.49 -12.80
CA TRP A 408 19.31 -12.63 -11.88
C TRP A 408 20.45 -12.76 -10.88
N THR A 409 21.67 -12.41 -11.27
CA THR A 409 22.85 -12.47 -10.39
C THR A 409 22.71 -11.47 -9.25
N GLU A 410 22.41 -10.20 -9.56
CA GLU A 410 22.23 -9.15 -8.55
C GLU A 410 21.02 -9.45 -7.65
N MET A 411 19.95 -10.02 -8.21
CA MET A 411 18.80 -10.44 -7.40
C MET A 411 19.20 -11.54 -6.41
N LEU A 412 19.97 -12.54 -6.85
CA LEU A 412 20.42 -13.63 -5.97
C LEU A 412 21.41 -13.14 -4.92
N GLU A 413 22.30 -12.22 -5.27
CA GLU A 413 23.23 -11.58 -4.33
C GLU A 413 22.48 -10.77 -3.26
N HIS A 414 21.48 -9.97 -3.66
CA HIS A 414 20.62 -9.24 -2.75
C HIS A 414 19.83 -10.17 -1.81
N LEU A 415 19.24 -11.25 -2.34
CA LEU A 415 18.53 -12.22 -1.53
C LEU A 415 19.48 -12.91 -0.53
N SER A 416 20.71 -13.22 -0.95
CA SER A 416 21.72 -13.85 -0.10
C SER A 416 22.20 -12.90 1.00
N SER A 417 22.44 -11.62 0.69
CA SER A 417 22.92 -10.63 1.66
C SER A 417 21.85 -10.33 2.71
N ARG A 418 20.60 -10.07 2.30
CA ARG A 418 19.47 -9.82 3.21
C ARG A 418 19.13 -11.05 4.06
N ALA A 419 19.18 -12.25 3.49
CA ALA A 419 18.94 -13.47 4.26
C ALA A 419 20.03 -13.76 5.31
N ALA A 420 21.22 -13.21 5.13
CA ALA A 420 22.35 -13.35 6.04
C ALA A 420 22.41 -12.22 7.08
N ASP A 421 21.57 -11.18 6.96
CA ASP A 421 21.55 -10.05 7.89
C ASP A 421 20.87 -10.44 9.21
N PRO A 422 21.62 -10.47 10.33
CA PRO A 422 21.04 -10.78 11.64
C PRO A 422 20.20 -9.63 12.22
N GLY A 423 20.29 -8.41 11.68
CA GLY A 423 19.56 -7.22 12.13
C GLY A 423 18.13 -7.11 11.57
N GLU A 424 17.89 -7.68 10.40
CA GLU A 424 16.58 -7.68 9.72
C GLU A 424 16.19 -9.10 9.30
N PRO A 425 15.76 -9.97 10.23
CA PRO A 425 15.51 -11.38 9.93
C PRO A 425 14.22 -11.56 9.11
N MET A 426 14.29 -11.25 7.82
CA MET A 426 13.24 -11.61 6.87
C MET A 426 13.36 -13.07 6.46
N SER A 427 12.21 -13.74 6.31
CA SER A 427 12.22 -15.05 5.69
C SER A 427 12.61 -14.92 4.21
N VAL A 428 13.53 -15.76 3.73
CA VAL A 428 13.91 -15.84 2.30
C VAL A 428 12.69 -15.92 1.38
N ALA A 429 11.60 -16.55 1.85
CA ALA A 429 10.35 -16.63 1.09
C ALA A 429 9.66 -15.27 0.92
N ASN A 430 9.67 -14.42 1.95
CA ASN A 430 9.10 -13.07 1.89
C ASN A 430 9.98 -12.15 1.04
N LEU A 431 11.30 -12.28 1.12
CA LEU A 431 12.24 -11.55 0.26
C LEU A 431 12.04 -11.87 -1.22
N VAL A 432 11.88 -13.15 -1.58
CA VAL A 432 11.58 -13.58 -2.95
C VAL A 432 10.19 -13.10 -3.37
N LEU A 433 9.20 -13.14 -2.47
CA LEU A 433 7.86 -12.65 -2.75
C LEU A 433 7.86 -11.13 -3.01
N ALA A 434 8.53 -10.34 -2.18
CA ALA A 434 8.59 -8.90 -2.35
C ALA A 434 9.39 -8.52 -3.62
N SER A 435 10.60 -9.06 -3.76
CA SER A 435 11.55 -8.64 -4.81
C SER A 435 11.17 -9.22 -6.18
N TRP A 436 11.06 -10.54 -6.29
CA TRP A 436 10.78 -11.18 -7.57
C TRP A 436 9.28 -11.18 -7.90
N PHE A 437 8.41 -11.52 -6.96
CA PHE A 437 6.97 -11.71 -7.26
C PHE A 437 6.20 -10.39 -7.35
N VAL A 438 6.47 -9.42 -6.47
CA VAL A 438 5.83 -8.10 -6.50
C VAL A 438 6.61 -7.11 -7.35
N LYS A 439 7.80 -6.70 -6.92
CA LYS A 439 8.56 -5.63 -7.58
C LYS A 439 8.96 -5.99 -9.00
N GLY A 440 9.45 -7.21 -9.24
CA GLY A 440 9.86 -7.69 -10.56
C GLY A 440 8.72 -8.05 -11.52
N ASP A 441 7.45 -7.79 -11.19
CA ASP A 441 6.34 -7.99 -12.14
C ASP A 441 6.27 -6.89 -13.20
N ALA A 442 5.99 -7.26 -14.46
CA ALA A 442 5.96 -6.33 -15.57
C ALA A 442 4.92 -5.23 -15.39
N ASN A 443 3.75 -5.53 -14.83
CA ASN A 443 2.71 -4.54 -14.65
C ASN A 443 3.00 -3.62 -13.47
N VAL A 444 3.63 -4.14 -12.41
CA VAL A 444 4.10 -3.31 -11.29
C VAL A 444 5.21 -2.37 -11.74
N GLN A 445 6.18 -2.87 -12.51
CA GLN A 445 7.23 -2.05 -13.12
C GLN A 445 6.62 -0.99 -14.03
N GLN A 446 5.69 -1.36 -14.92
CA GLN A 446 5.02 -0.41 -15.80
C GLN A 446 4.25 0.65 -14.99
N LEU A 447 3.53 0.24 -13.95
CA LEU A 447 2.82 1.15 -13.06
C LEU A 447 3.79 2.15 -12.42
N MET A 448 4.78 1.65 -11.69
CA MET A 448 5.67 2.45 -10.86
C MET A 448 6.62 3.32 -11.69
N LYS A 449 7.06 2.83 -12.86
CA LYS A 449 7.99 3.54 -13.73
C LYS A 449 7.33 4.38 -14.80
N ARG A 450 6.05 4.18 -15.15
CA ARG A 450 5.46 4.85 -16.32
C ARG A 450 4.10 5.50 -16.07
N LEU A 451 3.38 5.07 -15.03
CA LEU A 451 1.94 5.37 -14.89
C LEU A 451 1.57 5.99 -13.54
N ILE A 452 2.44 5.99 -12.54
CA ILE A 452 2.21 6.69 -11.27
C ILE A 452 3.12 7.88 -11.16
N PHE A 453 2.53 9.01 -10.81
CA PHE A 453 3.26 10.17 -10.35
C PHE A 453 3.22 10.23 -8.82
N PRO A 454 4.39 10.15 -8.16
CA PRO A 454 4.56 10.42 -6.74
C PRO A 454 3.68 11.54 -6.16
N HIS A 455 3.63 12.65 -6.89
CA HIS A 455 2.96 13.88 -6.54
C HIS A 455 1.45 13.72 -6.33
N GLU A 456 0.83 12.78 -7.03
CA GLU A 456 -0.60 12.52 -6.95
C GLU A 456 -0.95 11.64 -5.73
N SER A 457 0.02 10.83 -5.28
CA SER A 457 -0.15 9.77 -4.28
C SER A 457 -0.17 10.24 -2.84
N TRP A 458 0.19 11.50 -2.57
CA TRP A 458 0.33 11.99 -1.19
C TRP A 458 -0.98 12.43 -0.54
N GLU A 459 -1.20 11.95 0.69
CA GLU A 459 -2.24 12.46 1.56
C GLU A 459 -1.87 13.86 2.05
N ARG A 460 -2.71 14.85 1.73
CA ARG A 460 -2.45 16.27 2.01
C ARG A 460 -3.36 16.84 3.10
N GLY A 461 -4.44 16.13 3.43
CA GLY A 461 -5.44 16.58 4.39
C GLY A 461 -4.97 16.41 5.84
N PRO A 462 -5.43 17.27 6.77
CA PRO A 462 -5.27 17.01 8.19
C PRO A 462 -6.10 15.76 8.57
N LEU A 463 -5.50 14.85 9.33
CA LEU A 463 -6.23 13.71 9.89
C LEU A 463 -6.94 14.11 11.19
N CYS A 464 -8.10 13.51 11.42
CA CYS A 464 -9.00 13.86 12.52
C CYS A 464 -9.62 12.61 13.18
N GLU A 465 -10.61 12.83 14.05
CA GLU A 465 -11.35 11.78 14.78
C GLU A 465 -12.15 10.80 13.89
N ARG A 466 -12.18 11.04 12.57
CA ARG A 466 -12.79 10.17 11.57
C ARG A 466 -11.78 9.29 10.84
N ASP A 467 -10.50 9.49 11.12
CA ASP A 467 -9.38 8.83 10.47
C ASP A 467 -8.69 7.88 11.47
N MET A 468 -8.32 6.71 10.96
CA MET A 468 -7.50 5.73 11.67
C MET A 468 -6.31 5.33 10.80
N VAL A 469 -5.13 5.23 11.40
CA VAL A 469 -3.92 4.72 10.79
C VAL A 469 -3.48 3.47 11.55
N VAL A 470 -3.34 2.37 10.84
CA VAL A 470 -2.87 1.09 11.35
C VAL A 470 -1.52 0.79 10.73
N LEU A 471 -0.54 0.49 11.58
CA LEU A 471 0.86 0.31 11.20
C LEU A 471 1.36 -1.05 11.65
N SER A 472 1.97 -1.77 10.73
CA SER A 472 2.69 -3.01 11.00
C SER A 472 4.09 -2.67 11.53
N GLY A 473 4.46 -3.20 12.70
CA GLY A 473 5.71 -2.84 13.39
C GLY A 473 6.99 -3.36 12.71
N LEU A 474 6.87 -4.41 11.89
CA LEU A 474 7.96 -5.00 11.10
C LEU A 474 7.78 -4.70 9.61
N ASP A 475 7.20 -3.54 9.28
CA ASP A 475 6.97 -3.12 7.90
C ASP A 475 8.24 -2.47 7.31
N ASP A 476 8.84 -3.15 6.33
CA ASP A 476 10.04 -2.64 5.64
C ASP A 476 9.73 -1.64 4.52
N ILE A 477 8.45 -1.47 4.17
CA ILE A 477 8.00 -0.57 3.10
C ILE A 477 7.55 0.76 3.71
N VAL A 478 6.83 0.71 4.83
CA VAL A 478 6.25 1.86 5.49
C VAL A 478 7.13 2.28 6.66
N ALA A 479 7.36 3.58 6.81
CA ALA A 479 8.10 4.12 7.94
C ALA A 479 7.23 4.15 9.21
N SER A 480 6.88 2.98 9.74
CA SER A 480 5.88 2.82 10.82
C SER A 480 6.23 3.63 12.07
N ASP A 481 7.47 3.55 12.55
CA ASP A 481 7.90 4.29 13.75
C ASP A 481 7.88 5.80 13.53
N GLU A 482 8.37 6.26 12.37
CA GLU A 482 8.36 7.66 11.96
C GLU A 482 6.94 8.22 11.83
N ILE A 483 6.04 7.47 11.19
CA ILE A 483 4.63 7.85 11.04
C ILE A 483 3.97 7.91 12.41
N HIS A 484 4.14 6.88 13.24
CA HIS A 484 3.56 6.86 14.59
C HIS A 484 4.03 8.04 15.43
N ALA A 485 5.33 8.31 15.47
CA ALA A 485 5.91 9.41 16.22
C ALA A 485 5.44 10.79 15.71
N ARG A 486 5.31 10.95 14.39
CA ARG A 486 4.83 12.20 13.78
C ARG A 486 3.34 12.40 14.04
N PHE A 487 2.51 11.40 13.75
CA PHE A 487 1.06 11.57 13.68
C PHE A 487 0.44 11.69 15.06
N THR A 488 0.97 11.00 16.06
CA THR A 488 0.55 11.17 17.46
C THR A 488 0.73 12.60 17.95
N ARG A 489 1.71 13.34 17.41
CA ARG A 489 1.94 14.77 17.73
C ARG A 489 1.17 15.72 16.83
N ALA A 490 1.21 15.49 15.51
CA ALA A 490 0.63 16.40 14.52
C ALA A 490 -0.90 16.29 14.45
N TRP A 491 -1.45 15.08 14.64
CA TRP A 491 -2.87 14.77 14.52
C TRP A 491 -3.35 13.99 15.74
N PRO A 492 -3.36 14.59 16.94
CA PRO A 492 -3.67 13.90 18.20
C PRO A 492 -5.11 13.37 18.28
N LYS A 493 -5.98 13.74 17.33
CA LYS A 493 -7.35 13.23 17.22
C LYS A 493 -7.47 12.03 16.28
N CYS A 494 -6.49 11.79 15.42
CA CYS A 494 -6.44 10.60 14.58
C CYS A 494 -6.11 9.39 15.45
N ALA A 495 -6.84 8.29 15.26
CA ALA A 495 -6.47 7.04 15.90
C ALA A 495 -5.22 6.49 15.19
N VAL A 496 -4.13 6.24 15.92
CA VAL A 496 -2.94 5.58 15.36
C VAL A 496 -2.69 4.32 16.17
N VAL A 497 -2.68 3.17 15.50
CA VAL A 497 -2.55 1.84 16.11
C VAL A 497 -1.36 1.13 15.48
N VAL A 498 -0.48 0.59 16.31
CA VAL A 498 0.67 -0.19 15.87
C VAL A 498 0.47 -1.63 16.31
N GLN A 499 0.68 -2.59 15.40
CA GLN A 499 0.75 -4.01 15.72
C GLN A 499 2.21 -4.47 15.58
N PRO A 500 2.96 -4.62 16.70
CA PRO A 500 4.42 -4.73 16.67
C PRO A 500 4.97 -5.92 15.88
N GLN A 501 4.21 -7.00 15.76
CA GLN A 501 4.69 -8.25 15.17
C GLN A 501 4.35 -8.40 13.69
N TRP A 502 3.46 -7.55 13.15
CA TRP A 502 3.04 -7.66 11.76
C TRP A 502 4.12 -7.14 10.82
N GLN A 503 4.32 -7.86 9.72
CA GLN A 503 4.94 -7.35 8.50
C GLN A 503 3.88 -6.62 7.65
N HIS A 504 4.31 -5.98 6.57
CA HIS A 504 3.39 -5.31 5.63
C HIS A 504 2.26 -6.26 5.17
N GLY A 505 1.00 -5.85 5.38
CA GLY A 505 -0.18 -6.69 5.10
C GLY A 505 -0.43 -7.80 6.14
N GLY A 506 0.29 -7.78 7.26
CA GLY A 506 0.22 -8.77 8.34
C GLY A 506 -1.16 -8.88 8.96
N PHE A 507 -1.99 -7.84 8.87
CA PHE A 507 -3.38 -7.85 9.33
C PHE A 507 -4.22 -9.02 8.76
N LEU A 508 -3.86 -9.56 7.59
CA LEU A 508 -4.49 -10.75 7.01
C LEU A 508 -3.76 -12.05 7.27
N LEU A 509 -2.43 -11.99 7.32
CA LEU A 509 -1.55 -13.15 7.20
C LEU A 509 -1.09 -13.68 8.56
N GLU A 510 -1.10 -12.82 9.56
CA GLU A 510 -0.45 -13.04 10.84
C GLU A 510 -1.43 -13.10 12.01
N PRO A 511 -1.00 -13.64 13.17
CA PRO A 511 -1.83 -13.61 14.37
C PRO A 511 -2.18 -12.17 14.76
N ASP A 512 -3.42 -11.97 15.21
CA ASP A 512 -3.94 -10.69 15.69
C ASP A 512 -4.24 -10.76 17.20
N PRO A 513 -3.21 -10.71 18.06
CA PRO A 513 -3.35 -10.92 19.49
C PRO A 513 -4.16 -9.80 20.16
N ASP A 514 -4.07 -8.59 19.62
CA ASP A 514 -4.71 -7.40 20.18
C ASP A 514 -6.09 -7.12 19.56
N GLY A 515 -6.54 -7.95 18.62
CA GLY A 515 -7.83 -7.82 17.96
C GLY A 515 -7.94 -6.56 17.10
N VAL A 516 -6.83 -6.11 16.51
CA VAL A 516 -6.75 -4.92 15.66
C VAL A 516 -7.68 -5.02 14.46
N ASN A 517 -7.87 -6.21 13.86
CA ASN A 517 -8.81 -6.41 12.76
C ASN A 517 -10.26 -6.05 13.15
N ALA A 518 -10.69 -6.50 14.33
CA ALA A 518 -12.01 -6.15 14.84
C ALA A 518 -12.07 -4.65 15.14
N GLY A 519 -10.99 -4.07 15.66
CA GLY A 519 -10.84 -2.62 15.86
C GLY A 519 -11.02 -1.80 14.57
N ILE A 520 -10.38 -2.23 13.47
CA ILE A 520 -10.50 -1.62 12.14
C ILE A 520 -11.95 -1.57 11.69
N VAL A 521 -12.64 -2.71 11.74
CA VAL A 521 -14.03 -2.80 11.30
C VAL A 521 -14.94 -1.95 12.19
N ASN A 522 -14.79 -2.06 13.52
CA ASN A 522 -15.59 -1.28 14.47
C ASN A 522 -15.40 0.23 14.31
N PHE A 523 -14.16 0.68 14.08
CA PHE A 523 -13.87 2.09 13.83
C PHE A 523 -14.55 2.58 12.55
N ALA A 524 -14.33 1.86 11.44
CA ALA A 524 -14.87 2.20 10.14
C ALA A 524 -16.40 2.27 10.19
N THR A 525 -17.06 1.26 10.75
CA THR A 525 -18.54 1.23 10.80
C THR A 525 -19.13 2.11 11.90
N GLY A 526 -18.39 2.38 12.97
CA GLY A 526 -18.92 3.07 14.15
C GLY A 526 -19.67 2.22 15.14
N SER A 527 -19.57 0.90 15.00
CA SER A 527 -20.10 -0.03 15.97
C SER A 527 -19.31 0.10 17.29
N THR A 528 -20.00 0.28 18.41
CA THR A 528 -19.39 0.04 19.72
C THR A 528 -19.16 -1.46 19.89
N PRO A 529 -18.07 -1.90 20.54
CA PRO A 529 -17.90 -3.31 20.87
C PRO A 529 -19.10 -3.73 21.72
N ARG A 530 -19.98 -4.58 21.20
CA ARG A 530 -21.02 -5.21 22.04
C ARG A 530 -20.29 -6.05 23.09
N ALA A 531 -20.38 -5.62 24.35
CA ALA A 531 -19.95 -6.39 25.50
C ALA A 531 -20.71 -7.73 25.48
N GLY A 532 -20.06 -8.78 25.00
CA GLY A 532 -20.68 -10.09 24.75
C GLY A 532 -20.12 -10.84 23.54
N ALA A 533 -19.48 -10.17 22.58
CA ALA A 533 -18.85 -10.81 21.42
C ALA A 533 -17.39 -11.23 21.64
N ARG A 534 -16.99 -11.57 22.88
CA ARG A 534 -15.73 -12.30 23.11
C ARG A 534 -15.95 -13.76 22.66
N GLY A 535 -15.71 -14.04 21.38
CA GLY A 535 -15.56 -15.43 20.94
C GLY A 535 -16.04 -15.81 19.56
N ALA A 536 -16.80 -14.98 18.83
CA ALA A 536 -17.30 -15.37 17.51
C ALA A 536 -17.37 -14.19 16.55
N GLY A 537 -16.66 -14.28 15.42
CA GLY A 537 -16.94 -13.43 14.25
C GLY A 537 -15.84 -12.47 13.78
N ALA A 538 -14.57 -12.89 13.80
CA ALA A 538 -13.54 -12.35 12.89
C ALA A 538 -12.30 -13.26 12.88
N GLY A 539 -11.96 -13.88 14.02
CA GLY A 539 -10.78 -14.75 14.16
C GLY A 539 -10.94 -16.21 13.71
N ALA A 540 -12.17 -16.71 13.47
CA ALA A 540 -12.44 -18.14 13.31
C ALA A 540 -12.58 -18.63 11.86
N ALA A 541 -12.67 -17.74 10.86
CA ALA A 541 -12.97 -18.12 9.46
C ALA A 541 -11.79 -17.99 8.49
N THR A 542 -10.55 -17.91 8.96
CA THR A 542 -9.34 -17.86 8.10
C THR A 542 -8.85 -19.26 7.68
N GLY A 543 -9.68 -20.29 7.82
CA GLY A 543 -9.25 -21.69 7.88
C GLY A 543 -8.66 -22.29 6.59
N GLY A 544 -8.84 -21.73 5.40
CA GLY A 544 -8.27 -22.30 4.18
C GLY A 544 -6.85 -21.81 3.91
N VAL A 545 -6.73 -20.48 3.77
CA VAL A 545 -5.48 -19.79 3.43
C VAL A 545 -4.48 -19.85 4.57
N LYS A 546 -4.94 -19.63 5.82
CA LYS A 546 -4.11 -19.76 7.02
C LYS A 546 -3.56 -21.17 7.18
N ARG A 547 -4.34 -22.23 6.87
CA ARG A 547 -3.84 -23.62 6.94
C ARG A 547 -2.86 -23.97 5.82
N ALA A 548 -3.10 -23.53 4.59
CA ALA A 548 -2.17 -23.76 3.48
C ALA A 548 -0.82 -23.04 3.69
N TRP A 549 -0.88 -21.79 4.14
CA TRP A 549 0.31 -21.01 4.51
C TRP A 549 0.98 -21.56 5.77
N GLN A 550 0.25 -21.77 6.88
CA GLN A 550 0.83 -22.37 8.09
C GLN A 550 1.41 -23.77 7.86
N MET A 551 0.87 -24.58 6.94
CA MET A 551 1.48 -25.88 6.61
C MET A 551 2.82 -25.74 5.86
N ALA A 552 2.99 -24.71 5.04
CA ALA A 552 4.28 -24.39 4.43
C ALA A 552 5.32 -23.93 5.47
N PHE A 553 4.89 -23.19 6.51
CA PHE A 553 5.77 -22.67 7.57
C PHE A 553 6.02 -23.64 8.74
N ALA A 554 5.04 -24.44 9.15
CA ALA A 554 5.15 -25.39 10.27
C ALA A 554 6.09 -26.57 9.96
N LYS A 555 6.19 -26.99 8.69
CA LYS A 555 7.16 -28.01 8.25
C LYS A 555 8.62 -27.55 8.42
N ARG A 556 8.88 -26.24 8.51
CA ARG A 556 10.23 -25.67 8.63
C ARG A 556 10.70 -25.55 10.08
N LYS A 557 9.80 -25.21 11.01
CA LYS A 557 10.09 -25.16 12.46
C LYS A 557 10.55 -26.53 13.00
N LYS A 558 9.86 -27.60 12.62
CA LYS A 558 10.23 -28.99 13.00
C LYS A 558 11.61 -29.43 12.46
N ARG A 559 12.07 -28.83 11.34
CA ARG A 559 13.38 -29.13 10.73
C ARG A 559 14.51 -28.35 11.37
N ASN A 560 14.27 -27.11 11.78
CA ASN A 560 15.24 -26.28 12.49
C ASN A 560 15.41 -26.71 13.96
N ASP A 561 14.32 -27.09 14.63
CA ASP A 561 14.37 -27.61 16.00
C ASP A 561 15.10 -28.97 16.06
N GLY A 562 14.92 -29.81 15.04
CA GLY A 562 15.66 -31.07 14.88
C GLY A 562 17.15 -30.89 14.57
N ALA A 563 17.51 -29.87 13.77
CA ALA A 563 18.90 -29.54 13.48
C ALA A 563 19.63 -28.93 14.70
N ALA A 564 18.94 -28.09 15.48
CA ALA A 564 19.46 -27.52 16.71
C ALA A 564 19.64 -28.56 17.83
N ALA A 565 18.74 -29.55 17.91
CA ALA A 565 18.88 -30.68 18.84
C ALA A 565 20.05 -31.61 18.46
N ALA A 566 20.26 -31.85 17.16
CA ALA A 566 21.39 -32.65 16.67
C ALA A 566 22.76 -31.95 16.89
N ALA A 567 22.81 -30.63 16.82
CA ALA A 567 24.02 -29.85 17.10
C ALA A 567 24.39 -29.85 18.61
N ARG A 568 23.40 -29.86 19.51
CA ARG A 568 23.63 -29.94 20.97
C ARG A 568 23.99 -31.33 21.48
N GLY A 569 23.69 -32.39 20.71
CA GLY A 569 24.05 -33.76 21.05
C GLY A 569 25.51 -34.13 20.77
N LYS A 570 26.20 -33.40 19.89
CA LYS A 570 27.58 -33.70 19.48
C LYS A 570 28.66 -33.06 20.35
N THR A 571 28.34 -32.12 21.23
CA THR A 571 29.30 -31.44 22.11
C THR A 571 29.46 -32.10 23.49
N LYS A 572 28.91 -33.30 23.70
CA LYS A 572 28.95 -34.01 25.00
C LYS A 572 29.67 -35.35 25.01
N SER A 573 30.26 -35.80 23.88
CA SER A 573 31.01 -37.07 23.84
C SER A 573 32.52 -36.94 23.77
N ASP A 574 33.08 -35.74 23.58
CA ASP A 574 34.53 -35.54 23.49
C ASP A 574 35.00 -34.52 24.54
N ALA A 575 34.82 -34.87 25.82
CA ALA A 575 35.48 -34.24 26.96
C ALA A 575 36.01 -35.33 27.90
#